data_AF-A0A3E0DQS3-F1
#
_entry.id   AF-A0A3E0DQS3-F1
#
_cell.length_a   1.000
_cell.length_b   1.000
_cell.length_c   1.000
_cell.angle_alpha   90.00
_cell.angle_beta   90.00
_cell.angle_gamma   90.00
#
_symmetry.space_group_name_H-M   'P 1'
#
loop_
_entity.id
_entity.type
_entity.pdbx_description
1 polymer ?
#
loop_
_entity_poly.entity_id
_entity_poly.type
_entity_poly.pdbx_seq_one_letter_code
_entity_poly.pdbx_strand_id
1 'polypeptide(L)'
;MTYRLVPTKAFSRELKRLKKKYPSILTDLDKISKELVNTPSLGDQVYKNCYKIRVPISSMNKGKSGSARLITYVVYTNSIIFLVDIFTKAEWSLLVNRSLFIN
;
A
#
# COMPACT_ATOMS: atom_id res chain seq x y z
N MET A 1 10.76 -1.16 -19.88
CA MET A 1 10.80 0.16 -19.21
C MET A 1 10.46 -0.04 -17.75
N THR A 2 11.21 0.57 -16.84
CA THR A 2 10.97 0.48 -15.39
C THR A 2 10.30 1.76 -14.88
N TYR A 3 9.32 1.62 -14.00
CA TYR A 3 8.66 2.75 -13.36
C TYR A 3 9.44 3.23 -12.13
N ARG A 4 9.44 4.54 -11.89
CA ARG A 4 9.96 5.13 -10.66
C ARG A 4 8.90 5.11 -9.57
N LEU A 5 9.23 4.58 -8.40
CA LEU A 5 8.36 4.66 -7.23
C LEU A 5 8.60 5.97 -6.48
N VAL A 6 7.53 6.71 -6.18
CA VAL A 6 7.60 7.97 -5.43
C VAL A 6 6.67 7.87 -4.22
N PRO A 7 7.21 7.84 -2.98
CA PRO A 7 6.38 7.83 -1.80
C PRO A 7 5.75 9.19 -1.55
N THR A 8 4.45 9.22 -1.27
CA THR A 8 3.80 10.42 -0.77
C THR A 8 4.08 10.63 0.72
N LYS A 9 3.73 11.81 1.24
CA LYS A 9 3.82 12.12 2.68
C LYS A 9 2.87 11.23 3.51
N ALA A 10 1.68 10.94 2.99
CA ALA A 10 0.70 10.09 3.65
C ALA A 10 1.23 8.66 3.79
N PHE A 11 1.64 8.05 2.68
CA PHE A 11 2.28 6.73 2.68
C PHE A 11 3.47 6.65 3.65
N SER A 12 4.37 7.64 3.60
CA SER A 12 5.56 7.65 4.48
C SER A 12 5.19 7.68 5.97
N ARG A 13 4.16 8.46 6.34
CA ARG A 13 3.65 8.52 7.71
C ARG A 13 3.07 7.19 8.15
N GLU A 14 2.20 6.60 7.35
CA GLU A 14 1.53 5.33 7.70
C GLU A 14 2.50 4.16 7.69
N LEU A 15 3.45 4.12 6.77
CA LEU A 15 4.52 3.12 6.76
C LEU A 15 5.36 3.18 8.05
N LYS A 16 5.71 4.39 8.51
CA LYS A 16 6.44 4.56 9.77
C LYS A 16 5.65 4.00 10.97
N ARG A 17 4.33 4.20 10.97
CA ARG A 17 3.43 3.65 12.00
C ARG A 17 3.34 2.12 11.91
N LEU A 18 3.15 1.57 10.72
CA LEU A 18 3.09 0.12 10.50
C LEU A 18 4.40 -0.58 10.84
N LYS A 19 5.55 0.01 10.50
CA LYS A 19 6.88 -0.52 10.82
C LYS A 19 7.09 -0.75 12.32
N LYS A 20 6.55 0.13 13.17
CA LYS A 20 6.63 -0.03 14.64
C LYS A 20 5.89 -1.28 15.14
N LYS A 21 4.81 -1.66 14.45
CA LYS A 21 3.93 -2.78 14.83
C LYS A 21 4.29 -4.08 14.14
N TYR A 22 4.83 -3.99 12.92
CA TYR A 22 5.10 -5.11 12.03
C TYR A 22 6.51 -4.99 11.46
N PRO A 23 7.53 -5.55 12.13
CA PRO A 23 8.93 -5.39 11.71
C PRO A 23 9.22 -5.88 10.28
N SER A 24 8.47 -6.86 9.77
CA SER A 24 8.66 -7.41 8.42
C SER A 24 8.11 -6.53 7.29
N ILE A 25 7.34 -5.47 7.59
CA ILE A 25 6.62 -4.72 6.54
C ILE A 25 7.56 -4.15 5.47
N LEU A 26 8.79 -3.78 5.84
CA LEU A 26 9.78 -3.27 4.89
C LEU A 26 10.27 -4.36 3.94
N THR A 27 10.58 -5.55 4.46
CA THR A 27 11.00 -6.69 3.63
C THR A 27 9.88 -7.21 2.76
N ASP A 28 8.63 -7.14 3.25
CA ASP A 28 7.45 -7.53 2.49
C ASP A 28 7.17 -6.52 1.35
N LEU A 29 7.34 -5.22 1.61
CA LEU A 29 7.21 -4.17 0.59
C LEU A 29 8.35 -4.19 -0.44
N ASP A 30 9.56 -4.58 -0.07
CA ASP A 30 10.67 -4.72 -1.02
C ASP A 30 10.39 -5.79 -2.10
N LYS A 31 9.68 -6.86 -1.73
CA LYS A 31 9.23 -7.87 -2.70
C LYS A 31 8.20 -7.28 -3.67
N ILE A 32 7.24 -6.53 -3.13
CA ILE A 32 6.20 -5.86 -3.93
C ILE A 32 6.80 -4.78 -4.83
N SER A 33 7.78 -4.01 -4.36
CA SER A 33 8.39 -2.93 -5.15
C SER A 33 9.09 -3.46 -6.41
N LYS A 34 9.80 -4.60 -6.29
CA LYS A 34 10.48 -5.27 -7.41
C LYS A 34 9.50 -5.72 -8.51
N GLU A 35 8.30 -6.15 -8.13
CA GLU A 35 7.25 -6.48 -9.10
C GLU A 35 6.61 -5.21 -9.66
N LEU A 36 6.30 -4.25 -8.79
CA LEU A 36 5.56 -3.03 -9.11
C LEU A 36 6.27 -2.14 -10.15
N VAL A 37 7.60 -2.07 -10.13
CA VAL A 37 8.36 -1.29 -11.13
C VAL A 37 8.25 -1.85 -12.55
N ASN A 38 7.91 -3.13 -12.69
CA ASN A 38 7.73 -3.81 -13.98
C ASN A 38 6.24 -3.94 -14.35
N THR A 39 5.39 -4.10 -13.34
CA THR A 39 3.93 -4.25 -13.47
C THR A 39 3.23 -3.11 -12.75
N PRO A 40 3.12 -1.91 -13.35
CA PRO A 40 2.58 -0.73 -12.69
C PRO A 40 1.11 -0.89 -12.26
N SER A 41 0.35 -1.73 -12.97
CA SER A 41 -1.06 -2.06 -12.68
C SER A 41 -1.23 -3.26 -11.74
N LEU A 42 -0.20 -3.62 -10.96
CA LEU A 42 -0.27 -4.71 -10.00
C LEU A 42 -1.44 -4.50 -9.01
N GLY A 43 -2.21 -5.56 -8.77
CA GLY A 43 -3.34 -5.56 -7.84
C GLY A 43 -4.69 -5.24 -8.49
N ASP A 44 -5.68 -4.91 -7.65
CA ASP A 44 -7.04 -4.61 -8.11
C ASP A 44 -7.15 -3.12 -8.45
N GLN A 45 -7.63 -2.76 -9.64
CA GLN A 45 -7.96 -1.38 -9.92
C GLN A 45 -9.15 -0.94 -9.07
N VAL A 46 -9.03 0.18 -8.35
CA VAL A 46 -10.09 0.73 -7.48
C VAL A 46 -10.68 2.03 -8.01
N TYR A 47 -9.90 2.76 -8.80
CA TYR A 47 -10.31 3.97 -9.51
C TYR A 47 -9.33 4.19 -10.68
N LYS A 48 -9.62 5.10 -11.61
CA LYS A 48 -8.78 5.40 -12.79
C LYS A 48 -7.29 5.48 -12.44
N ASN A 49 -6.49 4.54 -12.96
CA ASN A 49 -5.05 4.36 -12.70
C ASN A 49 -4.64 4.20 -11.22
N CYS A 50 -5.60 3.99 -10.32
CA CYS A 50 -5.37 3.70 -8.92
C CYS A 50 -5.54 2.20 -8.65
N TYR A 51 -4.52 1.58 -8.06
CA TYR A 51 -4.52 0.15 -7.80
C TYR A 51 -4.37 -0.13 -6.31
N LYS A 52 -4.98 -1.21 -5.86
CA LYS A 52 -4.94 -1.71 -4.49
C LYS A 52 -4.22 -3.06 -4.48
N ILE A 53 -3.06 -3.08 -3.86
CA ILE A 53 -2.21 -4.26 -3.74
C ILE A 53 -2.36 -4.82 -2.32
N ARG A 54 -2.56 -6.13 -2.21
CA ARG A 54 -2.49 -6.83 -0.91
C ARG A 54 -1.02 -7.14 -0.63
N VAL A 55 -0.48 -6.58 0.44
CA VAL A 55 0.88 -6.82 0.90
C VAL A 55 0.81 -7.81 2.08
N PRO A 56 1.23 -9.07 1.92
CA PRO A 56 1.33 -10.00 3.04
C PRO A 56 2.26 -9.42 4.10
N ILE A 57 1.86 -9.47 5.38
CA ILE A 57 2.73 -9.08 6.48
C ILE A 57 3.21 -10.35 7.17
N SER A 58 4.42 -10.79 6.84
CA SER A 58 4.95 -12.08 7.30
C SER A 58 5.06 -12.15 8.82
N SER A 59 5.30 -11.02 9.50
CA SER A 59 5.38 -10.90 10.97
C SER A 59 4.02 -10.80 11.68
N MET A 60 2.90 -10.90 10.96
CA MET A 60 1.57 -10.75 11.56
C MET A 60 0.99 -12.12 12.00
N ASN A 61 0.85 -12.32 13.31
CA ASN A 61 0.35 -13.57 13.94
C ASN A 61 -1.16 -13.87 13.74
N LYS A 62 -1.78 -13.43 12.63
CA LYS A 62 -3.23 -13.61 12.37
C LYS A 62 -3.57 -14.48 11.14
N GLY A 63 -2.62 -15.26 10.64
CA GLY A 63 -2.83 -16.16 9.48
C GLY A 63 -3.21 -15.39 8.20
N LYS A 64 -3.99 -16.02 7.29
CA LYS A 64 -4.39 -15.49 5.97
C LYS A 64 -5.07 -14.11 5.97
N SER A 65 -5.46 -13.61 7.15
CA SER A 65 -6.07 -12.28 7.34
C SER A 65 -5.05 -11.15 7.56
N GLY A 66 -3.75 -11.46 7.66
CA GLY A 66 -2.68 -10.52 7.99
C GLY A 66 -2.00 -9.85 6.80
N SER A 67 -2.73 -9.00 6.09
CA SER A 67 -2.17 -8.18 5.01
C SER A 67 -2.42 -6.68 5.22
N ALA A 68 -1.45 -5.87 4.79
CA ALA A 68 -1.67 -4.47 4.49
C ALA A 68 -2.27 -4.32 3.08
N ARG A 69 -2.92 -3.19 2.85
CA ARG A 69 -3.32 -2.70 1.53
C ARG A 69 -2.40 -1.54 1.19
N LEU A 70 -1.72 -1.63 0.07
CA LEU A 70 -0.99 -0.53 -0.54
C LEU A 70 -1.87 0.06 -1.64
N ILE A 71 -2.07 1.37 -1.63
CA ILE A 71 -2.73 2.11 -2.69
C ILE A 71 -1.67 2.79 -3.54
N THR A 72 -1.73 2.58 -4.86
CA THR A 72 -0.82 3.19 -5.83
C THR A 72 -1.60 4.04 -6.83
N TYR A 73 -0.95 5.04 -7.42
CA TYR A 73 -1.46 5.80 -8.56
C TYR A 73 -0.40 5.84 -9.67
N VAL A 74 -0.78 5.43 -10.86
CA VAL A 74 0.13 5.28 -12.00
C VAL A 74 -0.01 6.46 -12.96
N VAL A 75 1.11 7.12 -13.24
CA VAL A 75 1.25 8.12 -14.30
C VAL A 75 2.04 7.50 -15.45
N TYR A 76 1.31 6.91 -16.41
CA TYR A 76 1.87 6.18 -17.54
C TYR A 76 2.79 7.04 -18.42
N THR A 77 2.45 8.31 -18.65
CA THR A 77 3.23 9.23 -19.50
C THR A 77 4.64 9.51 -18.97
N ASN A 78 4.84 9.42 -17.66
CA ASN A 78 6.12 9.74 -17.01
C ASN A 78 6.79 8.51 -16.39
N SER A 79 6.18 7.33 -16.55
CA SER A 79 6.61 6.10 -15.89
C SER A 79 6.79 6.28 -14.37
N ILE A 80 5.83 6.93 -13.71
CA ILE A 80 5.85 7.17 -12.26
C ILE A 80 4.72 6.39 -11.60
N ILE A 81 5.03 5.75 -10.48
CA ILE A 81 4.04 5.17 -9.57
C ILE A 81 4.16 5.90 -8.24
N PHE A 82 3.09 6.60 -7.86
CA PHE A 82 2.98 7.16 -6.53
C PHE A 82 2.52 6.10 -5.55
N LEU A 83 3.25 5.93 -4.44
CA LEU A 83 2.78 5.16 -3.30
C LEU A 83 1.91 6.09 -2.46
N VAL A 84 0.59 5.95 -2.62
CA VAL A 84 -0.40 6.91 -2.11
C VAL A 84 -0.64 6.69 -0.63
N ASP A 85 -0.96 5.46 -0.23
CA ASP A 85 -1.24 5.13 1.16
C ASP A 85 -1.00 3.65 1.47
N ILE A 86 -0.82 3.30 2.75
CA ILE A 86 -0.71 1.92 3.21
C ILE A 86 -1.40 1.72 4.57
N PHE A 87 -2.25 0.71 4.67
CA PHE A 87 -3.01 0.45 5.90
C PHE A 87 -3.41 -1.01 6.04
N THR A 88 -3.66 -1.48 7.26
CA THR A 88 -4.26 -2.81 7.50
C THR A 88 -5.79 -2.73 7.56
N LYS A 89 -6.49 -3.84 7.28
CA LYS A 89 -7.96 -3.89 7.39
C LYS A 89 -8.45 -3.47 8.79
N ALA A 90 -7.75 -3.92 9.82
CA ALA A 90 -8.11 -3.66 11.21
C ALA A 90 -8.06 -2.16 11.55
N GLU A 91 -7.10 -1.43 10.98
CA GLU A 91 -6.96 0.01 11.21
C GLU A 91 -7.95 0.81 10.39
N TRP A 92 -8.25 0.38 9.17
CA TRP A 92 -9.29 1.02 8.35
C TRP A 92 -10.65 0.94 9.04
N SER A 93 -10.99 -0.22 9.62
CA SER A 93 -12.22 -0.36 10.42
C SER A 93 -12.22 0.54 11.65
N LEU A 94 -11.07 0.85 12.26
CA LEU A 94 -10.98 1.79 13.38
C LEU A 94 -11.12 3.25 12.92
N LEU A 95 -10.57 3.59 11.76
CA LEU A 95 -10.63 4.95 11.18
C LEU A 95 -12.03 5.28 10.66
N VAL A 96 -12.71 4.36 9.97
CA VAL A 96 -14.10 4.53 9.53
C VAL A 96 -15.04 4.71 10.74
N ASN A 97 -14.79 3.99 11.84
CA ASN A 97 -15.56 4.17 13.08
C ASN A 97 -15.23 5.47 13.84
N ARG A 98 -14.14 6.19 13.47
CA ARG A 98 -13.64 7.34 14.23
C ARG A 98 -13.75 8.67 13.48
N SER A 99 -14.10 8.65 12.20
CA SER A 99 -14.32 9.86 11.41
C SER A 99 -15.43 9.63 10.39
N LEU A 100 -16.57 10.28 10.68
CA LEU A 100 -17.48 10.83 9.70
C LEU A 100 -16.70 11.33 8.46
N PHE A 101 -16.89 10.66 7.33
CA PHE A 101 -16.82 11.30 6.03
C PHE A 101 -17.92 10.73 5.12
N ILE A 102 -19.05 11.45 5.17
CA ILE A 102 -19.84 11.93 4.01
C ILE A 102 -20.56 10.87 3.17
N ASN A 103 -21.90 10.81 3.34
CA ASN A 103 -22.86 10.71 2.24
C ASN A 103 -22.73 11.95 1.35
#